data_AF-A0A6A6YJA6-F1
#
_entry.id   AF-A0A6A6YJA6-F1
#
_cell.length_a   1.000
_cell.length_b   1.000
_cell.length_c   1.000
_cell.angle_alpha   90.00
_cell.angle_beta   90.00
_cell.angle_gamma   90.00
#
_symmetry.space_group_name_H-M   'P 1'
#
loop_
_entity.id
_entity.type
_entity.pdbx_description
1 polymer ?
#
loop_
_entity_poly.entity_id
_entity_poly.type
_entity_poly.pdbx_seq_one_letter_code
_entity_poly.pdbx_strand_id
1 'polypeptide(L)'
;CNGTTTIQKQDDATALASCTTFTGDVTIATGVTDQIDVGDLQRVNGDFVVTNVSLFSSLGGPSQEKIDGKCVMNEVQVLTTLSFPDLTNVGDIEWNALPNLQQFIFTAGINLVTGVRIQYSELDSLDGLNIKVADTVLIANNRYLNNISIPLTNIGSSLTIEANNPAVNISFPSLQWASNITIRNASSIDMPSLNYVDDSWGISCCDMEDLTVNTLSVIKGALEMHSNTYLRKVSMPNILSVGSLAIQNNTVIESINGFGQLGTVNGTIEFDGDFNK
;
A
#
# COMPACT_ATOMS: atom_id res chain seq x y z
N CYS A 1 32.16 -1.42 1.74
CA CYS A 1 32.53 -1.46 0.30
C CYS A 1 31.84 -0.31 -0.43
N ASN A 2 32.28 0.09 -1.62
CA ASN A 2 31.70 1.21 -2.36
C ASN A 2 31.67 1.00 -3.89
N GLY A 3 30.82 1.76 -4.58
CA GLY A 3 30.62 1.74 -6.04
C GLY A 3 29.21 1.32 -6.45
N THR A 4 28.90 1.32 -7.74
CA THR A 4 27.72 0.62 -8.29
C THR A 4 28.15 -0.79 -8.66
N THR A 5 27.41 -1.81 -8.20
CA THR A 5 27.71 -3.21 -8.51
C THR A 5 26.56 -3.86 -9.27
N THR A 6 26.90 -4.79 -10.16
CA THR A 6 25.94 -5.63 -10.87
C THR A 6 26.26 -7.10 -10.57
N ILE A 7 25.34 -7.77 -9.89
CA ILE A 7 25.40 -9.19 -9.59
C ILE A 7 24.97 -9.95 -10.86
N GLN A 8 25.88 -10.73 -11.44
CA GLN A 8 25.60 -11.57 -12.61
C GLN A 8 25.38 -13.04 -12.22
N LYS A 9 25.81 -13.42 -11.02
CA LYS A 9 25.72 -14.77 -10.44
C LYS A 9 25.89 -14.72 -8.92
N GLN A 10 25.63 -15.83 -8.23
CA GLN A 10 25.75 -15.93 -6.78
C GLN A 10 27.14 -15.55 -6.24
N ASP A 11 28.23 -15.90 -6.93
CA ASP A 11 29.59 -15.55 -6.49
C ASP A 11 29.78 -14.03 -6.31
N ASP A 12 29.14 -13.22 -7.15
CA ASP A 12 29.22 -11.76 -7.08
C ASP A 12 28.49 -11.24 -5.82
N ALA A 13 27.37 -11.87 -5.46
CA ALA A 13 26.64 -11.56 -4.23
C ALA A 13 27.43 -11.98 -2.98
N THR A 14 28.11 -13.13 -3.03
CA THR A 14 29.02 -13.58 -1.96
C THR A 14 30.20 -12.62 -1.77
N ALA A 15 30.70 -11.99 -2.83
CA ALA A 15 31.71 -10.95 -2.70
C ALA A 15 31.20 -9.72 -1.92
N LEU A 16 29.91 -9.37 -2.06
CA LEU A 16 29.27 -8.30 -1.28
C LEU A 16 29.07 -8.69 0.19
N ALA A 17 28.85 -9.97 0.50
CA ALA A 17 28.72 -10.46 1.87
C ALA A 17 30.00 -10.23 2.71
N SER A 18 31.16 -9.98 2.09
CA SER A 18 32.37 -9.56 2.81
C SER A 18 32.28 -8.16 3.43
N CYS A 19 31.23 -7.40 3.07
CA CYS A 19 31.00 -6.03 3.47
C CYS A 19 29.81 -5.96 4.44
N THR A 20 29.99 -5.34 5.61
CA THR A 20 28.85 -5.01 6.48
C THR A 20 27.94 -3.94 5.85
N THR A 21 28.55 -2.96 5.18
CA THR A 21 27.84 -1.89 4.46
C THR A 21 28.41 -1.74 3.06
N PHE A 22 27.53 -1.64 2.08
CA PHE A 22 27.82 -1.31 0.70
C PHE A 22 27.31 0.11 0.39
N THR A 23 28.18 0.99 -0.12
CA THR A 23 27.83 2.36 -0.49
C THR A 23 27.73 2.50 -2.01
N GLY A 24 26.52 2.77 -2.50
CA GLY A 24 26.15 2.77 -3.91
C GLY A 24 25.10 1.70 -4.21
N ASP A 25 24.69 1.62 -5.47
CA ASP A 25 23.56 0.80 -5.86
C ASP A 25 23.97 -0.65 -6.14
N VAL A 26 23.08 -1.58 -5.79
CA VAL A 26 23.20 -3.02 -6.07
C VAL A 26 22.16 -3.38 -7.12
N THR A 27 22.58 -3.86 -8.28
CA THR A 27 21.68 -4.29 -9.36
C THR A 27 21.86 -5.77 -9.67
N ILE A 28 20.80 -6.48 -10.01
CA ILE A 28 20.86 -7.85 -10.56
C ILE A 28 20.82 -7.77 -12.09
N ALA A 29 21.75 -8.45 -12.77
CA ALA A 29 21.78 -8.49 -14.23
C ALA A 29 20.57 -9.25 -14.81
N THR A 30 20.10 -8.81 -15.99
CA THR A 30 18.92 -9.38 -16.67
C THR A 30 19.04 -10.86 -17.04
N GLY A 31 20.26 -11.36 -17.21
CA GLY A 31 20.55 -12.75 -17.57
C GLY A 31 20.68 -13.72 -16.39
N VAL A 32 20.51 -13.25 -15.14
CA VAL A 32 20.66 -14.10 -13.96
C VAL A 32 19.54 -15.15 -13.92
N THR A 33 19.95 -16.42 -13.82
CA THR A 33 19.06 -17.59 -13.65
C THR A 33 19.20 -18.24 -12.29
N ASP A 34 20.30 -17.94 -11.58
CA ASP A 34 20.61 -18.54 -10.30
C ASP A 34 19.79 -17.90 -9.18
N GLN A 35 19.71 -18.60 -8.04
CA GLN A 35 19.27 -17.98 -6.80
C GLN A 35 20.33 -16.97 -6.34
N ILE A 36 19.91 -15.82 -5.80
CA ILE A 36 20.82 -14.81 -5.27
C ILE A 36 20.57 -14.61 -3.78
N ASP A 37 21.62 -14.75 -2.98
CA ASP A 37 21.67 -14.43 -1.55
C ASP A 37 22.85 -13.48 -1.28
N VAL A 38 22.57 -12.30 -0.71
CA VAL A 38 23.58 -11.30 -0.37
C VAL A 38 24.26 -11.54 0.99
N GLY A 39 23.91 -12.63 1.68
CA GLY A 39 24.56 -13.15 2.87
C GLY A 39 24.56 -12.16 4.03
N ASP A 40 25.76 -11.90 4.57
CA ASP A 40 26.00 -11.09 5.77
C ASP A 40 25.98 -9.56 5.49
N LEU A 41 25.60 -9.14 4.28
CA LEU A 41 25.44 -7.73 3.95
C LEU A 41 24.30 -7.13 4.78
N GLN A 42 24.61 -6.15 5.64
CA GLN A 42 23.61 -5.55 6.53
C GLN A 42 22.96 -4.29 5.96
N ARG A 43 23.70 -3.53 5.16
CA ARG A 43 23.21 -2.24 4.66
C ARG A 43 23.64 -1.96 3.23
N VAL A 44 22.67 -1.54 2.42
CA VAL A 44 22.90 -0.88 1.13
C VAL A 44 22.60 0.61 1.32
N ASN A 45 23.63 1.45 1.20
CA ASN A 45 23.51 2.89 1.17
C ASN A 45 23.39 3.35 -0.30
N GLY A 46 22.23 3.06 -0.86
CA GLY A 46 21.87 3.20 -2.27
C GLY A 46 20.62 2.39 -2.58
N ASP A 47 20.34 2.19 -3.85
CA ASP A 47 19.20 1.40 -4.32
C ASP A 47 19.56 -0.09 -4.45
N PHE A 48 18.57 -0.96 -4.24
CA PHE A 48 18.61 -2.36 -4.62
C PHE A 48 17.64 -2.58 -5.79
N VAL A 49 18.16 -2.93 -6.97
CA VAL A 49 17.40 -2.94 -8.22
C VAL A 49 17.43 -4.29 -8.91
N VAL A 50 16.24 -4.84 -9.16
CA VAL A 50 16.03 -6.04 -9.99
C VAL A 50 15.02 -5.66 -11.06
N THR A 51 15.45 -5.63 -12.32
CA THR A 51 14.58 -5.23 -13.44
C THR A 51 14.76 -6.16 -14.62
N ASN A 52 13.64 -6.67 -15.16
CA ASN A 52 13.61 -7.53 -16.34
C ASN A 52 14.51 -8.77 -16.18
N VAL A 53 14.43 -9.42 -15.01
CA VAL A 53 15.13 -10.67 -14.72
C VAL A 53 14.10 -11.80 -14.73
N SER A 54 13.93 -12.42 -15.88
CA SER A 54 12.77 -13.27 -16.18
C SER A 54 12.89 -14.72 -15.68
N LEU A 55 14.08 -15.19 -15.32
CA LEU A 55 14.34 -16.58 -14.89
C LEU A 55 14.80 -16.69 -13.43
N PHE A 56 14.86 -15.57 -12.72
CA PHE A 56 15.32 -15.46 -11.36
C PHE A 56 14.21 -15.83 -10.36
N SER A 57 14.43 -16.89 -9.57
CA SER A 57 13.38 -17.45 -8.71
C SER A 57 13.42 -16.99 -7.25
N SER A 58 14.57 -16.54 -6.74
CA SER A 58 14.68 -16.19 -5.32
C SER A 58 15.77 -15.17 -5.00
N LEU A 59 15.41 -14.19 -4.17
CA LEU A 59 16.32 -13.21 -3.57
C LEU A 59 16.33 -13.34 -2.05
N GLY A 60 17.51 -13.44 -1.47
CA GLY A 60 17.74 -13.52 -0.03
C GLY A 60 18.78 -12.53 0.47
N GLY A 61 18.68 -12.18 1.75
CA GLY A 61 19.70 -11.46 2.51
C GLY A 61 19.39 -11.59 3.99
N PRO A 62 19.80 -12.69 4.65
CA PRO A 62 19.39 -13.00 6.01
C PRO A 62 19.78 -11.91 7.02
N SER A 63 20.87 -11.18 6.79
CA SER A 63 21.34 -10.11 7.67
C SER A 63 21.04 -8.70 7.15
N GLN A 64 20.29 -8.56 6.05
CA GLN A 64 20.01 -7.25 5.46
C GLN A 64 19.04 -6.47 6.36
N GLU A 65 19.55 -5.46 7.05
CA GLU A 65 18.78 -4.63 7.98
C GLU A 65 18.21 -3.37 7.31
N LYS A 66 18.95 -2.79 6.35
CA LYS A 66 18.62 -1.48 5.76
C LYS A 66 18.93 -1.36 4.27
N ILE A 67 18.00 -0.77 3.52
CA ILE A 67 18.23 -0.27 2.16
C ILE A 67 17.89 1.23 2.21
N ASP A 68 18.90 2.09 2.17
CA ASP A 68 18.66 3.54 2.38
C ASP A 68 17.89 4.18 1.21
N GLY A 69 18.07 3.65 0.00
CA GLY A 69 17.35 4.05 -1.20
C GLY A 69 16.16 3.13 -1.49
N LYS A 70 15.93 2.87 -2.77
CA LYS A 70 14.78 2.11 -3.26
C LYS A 70 15.04 0.61 -3.28
N CYS A 71 14.04 -0.18 -2.93
CA CYS A 71 13.96 -1.60 -3.28
C CYS A 71 13.05 -1.74 -4.51
N VAL A 72 13.67 -1.88 -5.68
CA VAL A 72 12.97 -1.96 -6.97
C VAL A 72 12.92 -3.41 -7.45
N MET A 73 11.72 -3.91 -7.71
CA MET A 73 11.45 -5.20 -8.34
C MET A 73 10.49 -4.97 -9.50
N ASN A 74 10.98 -4.98 -10.73
CA ASN A 74 10.17 -4.69 -11.90
C ASN A 74 10.32 -5.79 -12.97
N GLU A 75 9.21 -6.36 -13.41
CA GLU A 75 9.19 -7.41 -14.45
C GLU A 75 10.03 -8.65 -14.07
N VAL A 76 9.96 -9.08 -12.81
CA VAL A 76 10.68 -10.25 -12.29
C VAL A 76 9.74 -11.45 -12.28
N GLN A 77 9.53 -12.02 -13.46
CA GLN A 77 8.38 -12.90 -13.75
C GLN A 77 8.38 -14.23 -12.98
N VAL A 78 9.54 -14.77 -12.61
CA VAL A 78 9.68 -16.11 -11.98
C VAL A 78 9.94 -16.04 -10.47
N LEU A 79 10.10 -14.85 -9.90
CA LEU A 79 10.43 -14.69 -8.49
C LEU A 79 9.30 -15.25 -7.61
N THR A 80 9.60 -16.31 -6.84
CA THR A 80 8.67 -16.91 -5.87
C THR A 80 9.04 -16.60 -4.44
N THR A 81 10.32 -16.31 -4.18
CA THR A 81 10.85 -16.12 -2.81
C THR A 81 11.60 -14.80 -2.69
N LEU A 82 11.15 -13.95 -1.77
CA LEU A 82 11.85 -12.73 -1.37
C LEU A 82 12.01 -12.74 0.15
N SER A 83 13.25 -12.83 0.64
CA SER A 83 13.51 -13.06 2.07
C SER A 83 14.60 -12.14 2.63
N PHE A 84 14.17 -11.19 3.46
CA PHE A 84 15.04 -10.29 4.21
C PHE A 84 14.54 -10.20 5.67
N PRO A 85 14.73 -11.25 6.47
CA PRO A 85 14.10 -11.37 7.79
C PRO A 85 14.47 -10.25 8.76
N ASP A 86 15.65 -9.65 8.64
CA ASP A 86 16.15 -8.59 9.53
C ASP A 86 15.84 -7.16 8.99
N LEU A 87 15.20 -7.04 7.83
CA LEU A 87 14.96 -5.77 7.16
C LEU A 87 13.92 -4.94 7.91
N THR A 88 14.33 -3.75 8.34
CA THR A 88 13.49 -2.82 9.12
C THR A 88 13.34 -1.44 8.48
N ASN A 89 14.29 -1.05 7.63
CA ASN A 89 14.30 0.25 6.97
C ASN A 89 14.51 0.10 5.45
N VAL A 90 13.62 0.72 4.67
CA VAL A 90 13.76 0.86 3.22
C VAL A 90 13.43 2.31 2.87
N GLY A 91 14.12 2.96 1.93
CA GLY A 91 13.72 4.28 1.43
C GLY A 91 12.35 4.22 0.77
N ASP A 92 12.24 3.50 -0.34
CA ASP A 92 10.97 3.24 -1.03
C ASP A 92 10.86 1.77 -1.48
N ILE A 93 9.64 1.24 -1.48
CA ILE A 93 9.32 -0.05 -2.10
C ILE A 93 8.63 0.21 -3.44
N GLU A 94 9.24 -0.25 -4.53
CA GLU A 94 8.72 -0.11 -5.90
C GLU A 94 8.66 -1.47 -6.59
N TRP A 95 7.52 -2.16 -6.42
CA TRP A 95 7.29 -3.51 -6.94
C TRP A 95 6.20 -3.50 -8.01
N ASN A 96 6.53 -4.04 -9.17
CA ASN A 96 5.64 -4.08 -10.32
C ASN A 96 5.88 -5.34 -11.16
N ALA A 97 4.80 -5.99 -11.59
CA ALA A 97 4.83 -7.17 -12.45
C ALA A 97 5.66 -8.32 -11.84
N LEU A 98 5.17 -8.87 -10.73
CA LEU A 98 5.73 -10.00 -9.97
C LEU A 98 4.70 -11.16 -9.90
N PRO A 99 4.24 -11.71 -11.04
CA PRO A 99 3.09 -12.60 -11.12
C PRO A 99 3.32 -14.02 -10.59
N ASN A 100 4.42 -14.28 -9.89
CA ASN A 100 4.66 -15.53 -9.17
C ASN A 100 5.10 -15.29 -7.71
N LEU A 101 5.22 -14.03 -7.28
CA LEU A 101 5.58 -13.70 -5.90
C LEU A 101 4.33 -13.79 -5.03
N GLN A 102 4.23 -14.86 -4.23
CA GLN A 102 3.08 -15.13 -3.37
C GLN A 102 3.27 -14.62 -1.94
N GLN A 103 4.52 -14.54 -1.49
CA GLN A 103 4.86 -14.09 -0.15
C GLN A 103 6.26 -13.46 -0.12
N PHE A 104 6.51 -12.66 0.90
CA PHE A 104 7.85 -12.19 1.27
C PHE A 104 8.09 -12.45 2.77
N ILE A 105 9.35 -12.46 3.20
CA ILE A 105 9.73 -12.74 4.59
C ILE A 105 10.47 -11.52 5.15
N PHE A 106 9.74 -10.64 5.84
CA PHE A 106 10.27 -9.49 6.59
C PHE A 106 9.93 -9.63 8.07
N THR A 107 10.49 -10.64 8.73
CA THR A 107 10.13 -11.04 10.11
C THR A 107 10.28 -9.92 11.13
N ALA A 108 11.36 -9.12 11.06
CA ALA A 108 11.57 -7.95 11.90
C ALA A 108 10.56 -6.83 11.61
N GLY A 109 10.00 -6.83 10.41
CA GLY A 109 8.99 -5.89 9.93
C GLY A 109 9.58 -4.55 9.49
N ILE A 110 9.27 -4.15 8.26
CA ILE A 110 9.61 -2.82 7.75
C ILE A 110 8.77 -1.80 8.50
N ASN A 111 9.43 -0.93 9.27
CA ASN A 111 8.77 0.09 10.11
C ASN A 111 9.06 1.52 9.65
N LEU A 112 10.12 1.72 8.87
CA LEU A 112 10.46 2.99 8.24
C LEU A 112 10.50 2.82 6.72
N VAL A 113 9.63 3.57 6.05
CA VAL A 113 9.61 3.71 4.60
C VAL A 113 9.01 5.07 4.22
N THR A 114 9.44 5.63 3.10
CA THR A 114 8.84 6.85 2.55
C THR A 114 7.65 6.51 1.67
N GLY A 115 7.76 5.54 0.77
CA GLY A 115 6.68 5.13 -0.12
C GLY A 115 6.59 3.63 -0.35
N VAL A 116 5.37 3.14 -0.56
CA VAL A 116 5.10 1.75 -0.92
C VAL A 116 4.26 1.72 -2.19
N ARG A 117 4.77 1.08 -3.24
CA ARG A 117 4.06 0.80 -4.49
C ARG A 117 4.19 -0.68 -4.80
N ILE A 118 3.11 -1.43 -4.63
CA ILE A 118 3.07 -2.88 -4.90
C ILE A 118 1.97 -3.15 -5.90
N GLN A 119 2.37 -3.57 -7.10
CA GLN A 119 1.48 -3.75 -8.23
C GLN A 119 1.70 -5.05 -8.99
N TYR A 120 0.60 -5.64 -9.49
CA TYR A 120 0.62 -6.82 -10.36
C TYR A 120 1.42 -7.99 -9.77
N SER A 121 1.11 -8.37 -8.52
CA SER A 121 1.70 -9.54 -7.86
C SER A 121 0.65 -10.60 -7.53
N GLU A 122 1.12 -11.77 -7.13
CA GLU A 122 0.28 -12.86 -6.59
C GLU A 122 0.30 -12.89 -5.06
N LEU A 123 0.74 -11.80 -4.40
CA LEU A 123 0.80 -11.73 -2.95
C LEU A 123 -0.58 -12.00 -2.35
N ASP A 124 -0.64 -12.83 -1.32
CA ASP A 124 -1.85 -13.10 -0.56
C ASP A 124 -1.92 -12.34 0.78
N SER A 125 -0.78 -11.83 1.25
CA SER A 125 -0.62 -11.02 2.45
C SER A 125 0.44 -9.91 2.25
N LEU A 126 0.34 -8.88 3.10
CA LEU A 126 1.35 -7.82 3.27
C LEU A 126 2.01 -7.88 4.66
N ASP A 127 1.87 -9.02 5.37
CA ASP A 127 2.48 -9.23 6.68
C ASP A 127 4.00 -9.04 6.62
N GLY A 128 4.52 -8.23 7.55
CA GLY A 128 5.90 -7.75 7.52
C GLY A 128 6.01 -6.28 7.10
N LEU A 129 4.93 -5.65 6.61
CA LEU A 129 4.83 -4.19 6.49
C LEU A 129 4.26 -3.57 7.77
N ASN A 130 5.11 -3.32 8.76
CA ASN A 130 4.76 -2.72 10.05
C ASN A 130 4.90 -1.18 10.05
N ILE A 131 4.45 -0.56 8.97
CA ILE A 131 4.72 0.85 8.65
C ILE A 131 3.84 1.76 9.50
N LYS A 132 4.44 2.78 10.12
CA LYS A 132 3.72 3.79 10.94
C LYS A 132 3.40 5.05 10.17
N VAL A 133 4.32 5.55 9.38
CA VAL A 133 4.14 6.77 8.58
C VAL A 133 4.69 6.48 7.20
N ALA A 134 3.96 6.92 6.17
CA ALA A 134 4.42 6.92 4.79
C ALA A 134 3.94 8.20 4.11
N ASP A 135 4.64 8.64 3.08
CA ASP A 135 4.17 9.70 2.21
C ASP A 135 3.14 9.15 1.21
N THR A 136 3.47 8.05 0.53
CA THR A 136 2.59 7.45 -0.48
C THR A 136 2.45 5.95 -0.27
N VAL A 137 1.22 5.44 -0.36
CA VAL A 137 0.92 4.00 -0.40
C VAL A 137 0.01 3.72 -1.59
N LEU A 138 0.47 2.88 -2.51
CA LEU A 138 -0.27 2.36 -3.65
C LEU A 138 -0.21 0.84 -3.64
N ILE A 139 -1.36 0.20 -3.40
CA ILE A 139 -1.50 -1.26 -3.50
C ILE A 139 -2.55 -1.53 -4.56
N ALA A 140 -2.12 -2.00 -5.74
CA ALA A 140 -3.02 -2.16 -6.86
C ALA A 140 -2.80 -3.44 -7.68
N ASN A 141 -3.85 -3.97 -8.30
CA ASN A 141 -3.73 -5.11 -9.21
C ASN A 141 -3.15 -6.39 -8.56
N ASN A 142 -3.35 -6.59 -7.25
CA ASN A 142 -2.93 -7.81 -6.54
C ASN A 142 -4.14 -8.69 -6.25
N ARG A 143 -4.52 -9.52 -7.23
CA ARG A 143 -5.80 -10.27 -7.25
C ARG A 143 -5.97 -11.30 -6.11
N TYR A 144 -4.88 -11.68 -5.43
CA TYR A 144 -4.91 -12.63 -4.31
C TYR A 144 -4.85 -11.98 -2.93
N LEU A 145 -4.66 -10.65 -2.84
CA LEU A 145 -4.73 -9.93 -1.56
C LEU A 145 -6.17 -9.85 -1.08
N ASN A 146 -6.56 -10.78 -0.20
CA ASN A 146 -7.89 -10.80 0.43
C ASN A 146 -7.99 -9.83 1.62
N ASN A 147 -6.87 -9.46 2.22
CA ASN A 147 -6.82 -8.52 3.33
C ASN A 147 -5.65 -7.56 3.13
N ILE A 148 -5.90 -6.28 3.31
CA ILE A 148 -4.88 -5.22 3.36
C ILE A 148 -5.01 -4.56 4.72
N SER A 149 -4.05 -4.82 5.60
CA SER A 149 -4.01 -4.24 6.95
C SER A 149 -2.61 -3.72 7.25
N ILE A 150 -2.47 -2.40 7.36
CA ILE A 150 -1.19 -1.75 7.67
C ILE A 150 -1.39 -0.78 8.83
N PRO A 151 -0.55 -0.81 9.89
CA PRO A 151 -0.75 -0.01 11.10
C PRO A 151 -0.27 1.45 10.95
N LEU A 152 -0.61 2.08 9.83
CA LEU A 152 -0.32 3.49 9.53
C LEU A 152 -1.04 4.41 10.50
N THR A 153 -0.39 5.52 10.85
CA THR A 153 -0.99 6.63 11.60
C THR A 153 -1.14 7.88 10.74
N ASN A 154 -0.25 8.09 9.76
CA ASN A 154 -0.23 9.25 8.90
C ASN A 154 0.16 8.89 7.44
N ILE A 155 -0.56 9.48 6.47
CA ILE A 155 -0.23 9.43 5.03
C ILE A 155 -0.02 10.84 4.47
N GLY A 156 1.22 11.15 4.12
CA GLY A 156 1.67 12.50 3.69
C GLY A 156 1.01 13.03 2.41
N SER A 157 0.93 12.19 1.38
CA SER A 157 0.47 12.55 0.05
C SER A 157 -0.75 11.73 -0.39
N SER A 158 -0.65 10.39 -0.47
CA SER A 158 -1.79 9.59 -0.96
C SER A 158 -1.81 8.15 -0.45
N LEU A 159 -3.02 7.67 -0.18
CA LEU A 159 -3.35 6.27 0.07
C LEU A 159 -4.28 5.79 -1.04
N THR A 160 -3.78 4.94 -1.93
CA THR A 160 -4.53 4.39 -3.07
C THR A 160 -4.58 2.87 -3.01
N ILE A 161 -5.79 2.33 -2.93
CA ILE A 161 -6.05 0.89 -2.97
C ILE A 161 -7.06 0.62 -4.09
N GLU A 162 -6.66 -0.10 -5.14
CA GLU A 162 -7.54 -0.35 -6.27
C GLU A 162 -7.26 -1.68 -6.99
N ALA A 163 -8.28 -2.27 -7.62
CA ALA A 163 -8.14 -3.45 -8.47
C ALA A 163 -7.41 -4.65 -7.82
N ASN A 164 -7.46 -4.80 -6.49
CA ASN A 164 -6.98 -6.00 -5.80
C ASN A 164 -8.03 -7.12 -5.87
N ASN A 165 -8.01 -8.09 -4.96
CA ASN A 165 -9.10 -9.06 -4.87
C ASN A 165 -10.46 -8.32 -4.76
N PRO A 166 -11.50 -8.67 -5.53
CA PRO A 166 -12.80 -8.01 -5.45
C PRO A 166 -13.45 -8.06 -4.06
N ALA A 167 -13.11 -9.07 -3.25
CA ALA A 167 -13.53 -9.23 -1.87
C ALA A 167 -12.44 -8.83 -0.87
N VAL A 168 -11.58 -7.87 -1.22
CA VAL A 168 -10.54 -7.38 -0.32
C VAL A 168 -11.14 -6.64 0.87
N ASN A 169 -10.73 -7.04 2.07
CA ASN A 169 -10.99 -6.31 3.30
C ASN A 169 -9.84 -5.35 3.56
N ILE A 170 -10.17 -4.09 3.77
CA ILE A 170 -9.19 -3.03 4.02
C ILE A 170 -9.31 -2.58 5.47
N SER A 171 -8.21 -2.59 6.21
CA SER A 171 -8.14 -2.03 7.57
C SER A 171 -6.90 -1.16 7.76
N PHE A 172 -7.11 0.07 8.24
CA PHE A 172 -6.03 0.94 8.70
C PHE A 172 -6.34 1.36 10.14
N PRO A 173 -6.15 0.45 11.12
CA PRO A 173 -6.74 0.55 12.45
C PRO A 173 -6.26 1.77 13.23
N SER A 174 -5.06 2.26 12.92
CA SER A 174 -4.42 3.38 13.61
C SER A 174 -4.34 4.66 12.77
N LEU A 175 -4.90 4.69 11.55
CA LEU A 175 -4.76 5.83 10.65
C LEU A 175 -5.54 7.00 11.23
N GLN A 176 -4.88 8.12 11.51
CA GLN A 176 -5.48 9.30 12.13
C GLN A 176 -5.63 10.44 11.12
N TRP A 177 -4.64 10.58 10.24
CA TRP A 177 -4.56 11.67 9.27
C TRP A 177 -4.10 11.13 7.92
N ALA A 178 -4.72 11.60 6.84
CA ALA A 178 -4.25 11.36 5.48
C ALA A 178 -4.41 12.64 4.67
N SER A 179 -3.53 12.87 3.70
CA SER A 179 -3.76 13.93 2.72
C SER A 179 -4.90 13.54 1.78
N ASN A 180 -4.71 12.51 0.94
CA ASN A 180 -5.73 12.00 0.02
C ASN A 180 -5.93 10.49 0.20
N ILE A 181 -7.18 10.01 0.12
CA ILE A 181 -7.52 8.59 0.15
C ILE A 181 -8.36 8.25 -1.09
N THR A 182 -7.94 7.23 -1.83
CA THR A 182 -8.70 6.64 -2.93
C THR A 182 -8.82 5.14 -2.72
N ILE A 183 -10.06 4.65 -2.56
CA ILE A 183 -10.35 3.22 -2.42
C ILE A 183 -11.33 2.78 -3.50
N ARG A 184 -10.95 1.73 -4.23
CA ARG A 184 -11.78 1.12 -5.27
C ARG A 184 -11.82 -0.41 -5.12
N ASN A 185 -12.97 -1.01 -5.39
CA ASN A 185 -13.15 -2.47 -5.40
C ASN A 185 -12.81 -3.16 -4.06
N ALA A 186 -13.43 -2.69 -2.96
CA ALA A 186 -13.30 -3.30 -1.64
C ALA A 186 -14.63 -3.88 -1.14
N SER A 187 -14.58 -4.94 -0.33
CA SER A 187 -15.76 -5.50 0.35
C SER A 187 -15.95 -5.00 1.78
N SER A 188 -14.90 -4.46 2.39
CA SER A 188 -14.99 -3.75 3.66
C SER A 188 -13.88 -2.72 3.80
N ILE A 189 -14.17 -1.63 4.52
CA ILE A 189 -13.22 -0.57 4.84
C ILE A 189 -13.36 -0.27 6.34
N ASP A 190 -12.28 -0.47 7.10
CA ASP A 190 -12.21 -0.20 8.52
C ASP A 190 -11.10 0.80 8.83
N MET A 191 -11.48 2.00 9.29
CA MET A 191 -10.58 3.10 9.61
C MET A 191 -11.02 3.78 10.92
N PRO A 192 -11.05 3.05 12.04
CA PRO A 192 -11.73 3.47 13.27
C PRO A 192 -11.04 4.63 13.99
N SER A 193 -9.82 4.98 13.60
CA SER A 193 -9.06 6.10 14.15
C SER A 193 -9.01 7.33 13.24
N LEU A 194 -9.54 7.24 12.01
CA LEU A 194 -9.39 8.29 11.01
C LEU A 194 -10.15 9.52 11.46
N ASN A 195 -9.43 10.62 11.67
CA ASN A 195 -9.99 11.86 12.18
C ASN A 195 -10.01 12.97 11.14
N TYR A 196 -9.03 12.99 10.23
CA TYR A 196 -8.80 14.11 9.33
C TYR A 196 -8.32 13.67 7.94
N VAL A 197 -8.93 14.25 6.90
CA VAL A 197 -8.46 14.16 5.51
C VAL A 197 -8.21 15.56 4.97
N ASP A 198 -6.97 15.87 4.58
CA ASP A 198 -6.55 17.24 4.21
C ASP A 198 -6.93 17.64 2.78
N ASP A 199 -7.07 16.67 1.89
CA ASP A 199 -7.63 16.83 0.56
C ASP A 199 -8.92 16.01 0.49
N SER A 200 -8.96 14.93 -0.28
CA SER A 200 -10.21 14.26 -0.65
C SER A 200 -10.19 12.78 -0.27
N TRP A 201 -11.39 12.23 -0.04
CA TRP A 201 -11.61 10.81 0.15
C TRP A 201 -12.62 10.29 -0.89
N GLY A 202 -12.11 9.55 -1.88
CA GLY A 202 -12.89 8.86 -2.89
C GLY A 202 -13.08 7.37 -2.57
N ILE A 203 -14.32 6.91 -2.67
CA ILE A 203 -14.71 5.50 -2.48
C ILE A 203 -15.60 5.08 -3.65
N SER A 204 -15.16 4.09 -4.42
CA SER A 204 -15.94 3.66 -5.58
C SER A 204 -15.90 2.19 -5.90
N CYS A 205 -16.95 1.72 -6.59
CA CYS A 205 -17.04 0.35 -7.07
C CYS A 205 -16.81 -0.69 -5.95
N CYS A 206 -17.18 -0.36 -4.71
CA CYS A 206 -17.05 -1.25 -3.56
C CYS A 206 -18.34 -2.05 -3.34
N ASP A 207 -18.18 -3.28 -2.86
CA ASP A 207 -19.26 -4.25 -2.63
C ASP A 207 -19.63 -4.39 -1.14
N MET A 208 -19.34 -3.35 -0.34
CA MET A 208 -19.67 -3.29 1.08
C MET A 208 -21.12 -2.82 1.32
N GLU A 209 -21.77 -3.34 2.37
CA GLU A 209 -23.15 -2.93 2.74
C GLU A 209 -23.20 -1.68 3.63
N ASP A 210 -22.20 -1.51 4.50
CA ASP A 210 -22.12 -0.43 5.47
C ASP A 210 -20.73 0.21 5.46
N LEU A 211 -20.68 1.53 5.59
CA LEU A 211 -19.46 2.28 5.91
C LEU A 211 -19.69 3.12 7.16
N THR A 212 -18.89 2.90 8.21
CA THR A 212 -18.97 3.67 9.45
C THR A 212 -17.59 4.17 9.87
N VAL A 213 -17.47 5.48 10.08
CA VAL A 213 -16.24 6.13 10.54
C VAL A 213 -16.59 7.16 11.61
N ASN A 214 -16.63 6.70 12.86
CA ASN A 214 -17.12 7.52 13.96
C ASN A 214 -16.13 8.62 14.39
N THR A 215 -14.84 8.50 14.09
CA THR A 215 -13.82 9.46 14.53
C THR A 215 -13.59 10.60 13.55
N LEU A 216 -14.10 10.49 12.32
CA LEU A 216 -13.82 11.45 11.26
C LEU A 216 -14.50 12.78 11.58
N SER A 217 -13.70 13.84 11.70
CA SER A 217 -14.18 15.19 12.02
C SER A 217 -14.13 16.13 10.83
N VAL A 218 -13.13 16.01 9.96
CA VAL A 218 -12.92 16.95 8.85
C VAL A 218 -12.44 16.23 7.60
N ILE A 219 -13.06 16.57 6.48
CA ILE A 219 -12.48 16.41 5.14
C ILE A 219 -12.39 17.80 4.54
N LYS A 220 -11.22 18.25 4.10
CA LYS A 220 -11.05 19.61 3.57
C LYS A 220 -11.53 19.74 2.12
N GLY A 221 -11.23 18.73 1.31
CA GLY A 221 -11.67 18.57 -0.07
C GLY A 221 -12.97 17.77 -0.16
N ALA A 222 -13.07 16.88 -1.14
CA ALA A 222 -14.31 16.16 -1.42
C ALA A 222 -14.42 14.84 -0.65
N LEU A 223 -15.61 14.52 -0.17
CA LEU A 223 -16.02 13.16 0.15
C LEU A 223 -16.86 12.65 -1.03
N GLU A 224 -16.31 11.69 -1.76
CA GLU A 224 -16.93 11.16 -2.97
C GLU A 224 -17.22 9.67 -2.80
N MET A 225 -18.48 9.29 -2.96
CA MET A 225 -18.93 7.91 -2.93
C MET A 225 -19.72 7.62 -4.19
N HIS A 226 -19.12 6.86 -5.12
CA HIS A 226 -19.76 6.59 -6.40
C HIS A 226 -19.77 5.11 -6.79
N SER A 227 -20.90 4.65 -7.33
CA SER A 227 -21.03 3.29 -7.87
C SER A 227 -20.76 2.17 -6.85
N ASN A 228 -21.09 2.37 -5.56
CA ASN A 228 -21.05 1.30 -4.56
C ASN A 228 -22.43 0.63 -4.50
N THR A 229 -22.65 -0.33 -5.40
CA THR A 229 -24.01 -0.86 -5.71
C THR A 229 -24.68 -1.59 -4.56
N TYR A 230 -23.91 -2.04 -3.56
CA TYR A 230 -24.42 -2.74 -2.38
C TYR A 230 -24.46 -1.88 -1.12
N LEU A 231 -23.98 -0.63 -1.18
CA LEU A 231 -23.90 0.26 -0.02
C LEU A 231 -25.29 0.75 0.42
N ARG A 232 -25.76 0.24 1.56
CA ARG A 232 -27.07 0.56 2.16
C ARG A 232 -27.00 1.71 3.15
N LYS A 233 -25.86 1.87 3.82
CA LYS A 233 -25.70 2.84 4.90
C LYS A 233 -24.29 3.43 4.95
N VAL A 234 -24.24 4.73 5.14
CA VAL A 234 -23.04 5.50 5.43
C VAL A 234 -23.25 6.23 6.74
N SER A 235 -22.29 6.16 7.66
CA SER A 235 -22.35 6.79 8.98
C SER A 235 -21.04 7.43 9.38
N MET A 236 -21.00 8.76 9.43
CA MET A 236 -19.87 9.56 9.90
C MET A 236 -20.40 10.60 10.90
N PRO A 237 -20.90 10.15 12.07
CA PRO A 237 -21.73 10.98 12.93
C PRO A 237 -21.01 12.19 13.53
N ASN A 238 -19.68 12.15 13.63
CA ASN A 238 -18.87 13.22 14.20
C ASN A 238 -18.18 14.11 13.14
N ILE A 239 -18.52 13.95 11.85
CA ILE A 239 -17.99 14.86 10.83
C ILE A 239 -18.57 16.26 11.07
N LEU A 240 -17.72 17.27 11.12
CA LEU A 240 -18.08 18.66 11.39
C LEU A 240 -18.10 19.47 10.09
N SER A 241 -17.13 19.23 9.20
CA SER A 241 -17.04 19.91 7.92
C SER A 241 -16.50 19.02 6.79
N VAL A 242 -17.01 19.28 5.59
CA VAL A 242 -16.53 18.71 4.33
C VAL A 242 -16.33 19.83 3.30
N GLY A 243 -15.38 19.70 2.37
CA GLY A 243 -15.28 20.57 1.21
C GLY A 243 -16.51 20.41 0.30
N SER A 244 -16.60 19.29 -0.42
CA SER A 244 -17.81 18.90 -1.18
C SER A 244 -18.27 17.51 -0.79
N LEU A 245 -19.57 17.24 -0.89
CA LEU A 245 -20.15 15.93 -0.59
C LEU A 245 -20.88 15.39 -1.81
N ALA A 246 -20.35 14.32 -2.41
CA ALA A 246 -20.95 13.67 -3.57
C ALA A 246 -21.26 12.20 -3.25
N ILE A 247 -22.54 11.81 -3.34
CA ILE A 247 -23.02 10.43 -3.18
C ILE A 247 -23.87 10.09 -4.40
N GLN A 248 -23.29 9.38 -5.36
CA GLN A 248 -23.89 9.17 -6.68
C GLN A 248 -23.88 7.69 -7.07
N ASN A 249 -24.92 7.22 -7.77
CA ASN A 249 -24.97 5.86 -8.31
C ASN A 249 -24.80 4.75 -7.24
N ASN A 250 -25.23 5.00 -6.00
CA ASN A 250 -25.27 4.00 -4.94
C ASN A 250 -26.70 3.44 -4.88
N THR A 251 -26.99 2.43 -5.69
CA THR A 251 -28.37 2.04 -6.06
C THR A 251 -29.27 1.52 -4.93
N VAL A 252 -28.71 1.19 -3.76
CA VAL A 252 -29.45 0.60 -2.63
C VAL A 252 -29.45 1.47 -1.37
N ILE A 253 -28.85 2.67 -1.41
CA ILE A 253 -28.87 3.56 -0.26
C ILE A 253 -30.28 4.17 -0.12
N GLU A 254 -30.95 3.88 1.00
CA GLU A 254 -32.35 4.31 1.17
C GLU A 254 -32.46 5.69 1.84
N SER A 255 -31.45 6.08 2.65
CA SER A 255 -31.42 7.35 3.37
C SER A 255 -29.99 7.82 3.66
N ILE A 256 -29.79 9.14 3.67
CA ILE A 256 -28.52 9.79 4.02
C ILE A 256 -28.69 10.52 5.36
N ASN A 257 -28.66 9.79 6.48
CA ASN A 257 -28.83 10.33 7.84
C ASN A 257 -27.59 10.15 8.74
N GLY A 258 -26.48 9.66 8.18
CA GLY A 258 -25.27 9.33 8.91
C GLY A 258 -24.36 10.51 9.27
N PHE A 259 -24.72 11.74 8.90
CA PHE A 259 -23.86 12.92 9.01
C PHE A 259 -24.35 13.91 10.09
N GLY A 260 -24.72 13.40 11.27
CA GLY A 260 -25.50 14.16 12.27
C GLY A 260 -24.86 15.44 12.83
N GLN A 261 -23.53 15.54 12.85
CA GLN A 261 -22.82 16.75 13.30
C GLN A 261 -22.33 17.64 12.14
N LEU A 262 -22.63 17.29 10.88
CA LEU A 262 -22.14 18.03 9.72
C LEU A 262 -22.76 19.43 9.70
N GLY A 263 -21.96 20.44 10.04
CA GLY A 263 -22.39 21.84 10.08
C GLY A 263 -22.00 22.64 8.84
N THR A 264 -20.94 22.23 8.15
CA THR A 264 -20.35 23.00 7.04
C THR A 264 -20.06 22.13 5.82
N VAL A 265 -20.59 22.55 4.67
CA VAL A 265 -20.14 22.11 3.34
C VAL A 265 -19.67 23.36 2.60
N ASN A 266 -18.39 23.44 2.24
CA ASN A 266 -17.81 24.64 1.62
C ASN A 266 -18.12 24.75 0.11
N GLY A 267 -18.35 23.61 -0.53
CA GLY A 267 -18.56 23.43 -1.96
C GLY A 267 -19.95 22.87 -2.24
N THR A 268 -19.99 21.82 -3.06
CA THR A 268 -21.27 21.29 -3.56
C THR A 268 -21.77 20.12 -2.71
N ILE A 269 -23.10 19.96 -2.68
CA ILE A 269 -23.76 18.75 -2.21
C ILE A 269 -24.44 18.15 -3.45
N GLU A 270 -24.03 16.95 -3.82
CA GLU A 270 -24.57 16.24 -4.97
C GLU A 270 -24.99 14.84 -4.57
N PHE A 271 -26.30 14.59 -4.65
CA PHE A 271 -26.89 13.28 -4.40
C PHE A 271 -27.63 12.82 -5.65
N ASP A 272 -27.25 11.67 -6.17
CA ASP A 272 -27.88 11.05 -7.33
C ASP A 272 -28.19 9.57 -7.06
N GLY A 273 -29.47 9.21 -7.10
CA GLY A 273 -29.98 7.89 -6.74
C GLY A 273 -31.46 7.87 -6.34
N ASP A 274 -31.99 6.67 -6.11
CA ASP A 274 -33.39 6.42 -5.76
C ASP A 274 -33.63 6.52 -4.24
N PHE A 275 -33.36 7.70 -3.66
CA PHE A 275 -33.55 7.94 -2.22
C PHE A 275 -35.03 7.95 -1.83
N ASN A 276 -35.40 7.19 -0.80
CA ASN A 276 -36.80 6.99 -0.41
C ASN A 276 -37.28 7.94 0.70
N LYS A 277 -36.40 8.72 1.33
CA LYS A 277 -36.67 9.79 2.30
C LYS A 277 -35.42 10.55 2.72
#